data_AF-A0A235BWA6-F1
#
_entry.id   AF-A0A235BWA6-F1
#
_cell.length_a   1.000
_cell.length_b   1.000
_cell.length_c   1.000
_cell.angle_alpha   90.00
_cell.angle_beta   90.00
_cell.angle_gamma   90.00
#
_symmetry.space_group_name_H-M   'P 1'
#
loop_
_entity.id
_entity.type
_entity.pdbx_description
1 polymer ?
#
loop_
_entity_poly.entity_id
_entity_poly.type
_entity_poly.pdbx_seq_one_letter_code
_entity_poly.pdbx_strand_id
1 'polypeptide(L)'
;MLDRDLAELYGVPTKRLNEQVKRNKKRFPKDFMFQLNKEEFDILKSHFATSSWVGVRKLPNAFTENGVAMLSSVLNSDTAIQVNIQIMRVFNKMREMAIGYAELKRRIDQLEERYDKHFKIIFDAIKKLISPPKKPIKKIGFLSERK
;
A
#
# COMPACT_ATOMS: atom_id res chain seq x y z
N MET A 1 -4.36 11.09 -12.05
CA MET A 1 -5.09 12.38 -12.20
C MET A 1 -4.37 13.26 -13.20
N LEU A 2 -5.07 14.14 -13.92
CA LEU A 2 -4.43 15.03 -14.89
C LEU A 2 -3.98 16.36 -14.26
N ASP A 3 -3.08 17.04 -14.96
CA ASP A 3 -2.60 18.38 -14.59
C ASP A 3 -3.73 19.38 -14.36
N ARG A 4 -4.81 19.32 -15.14
CA ARG A 4 -6.01 20.15 -14.94
C ARG A 4 -6.68 19.88 -13.60
N ASP A 5 -6.97 18.62 -13.30
CA ASP A 5 -7.69 18.23 -12.08
C ASP A 5 -6.90 18.62 -10.83
N LEU A 6 -5.58 18.42 -10.88
CA LEU A 6 -4.69 18.75 -9.76
C LEU A 6 -4.47 20.25 -9.61
N ALA A 7 -4.48 20.99 -10.72
CA ALA A 7 -4.41 22.43 -10.69
C ALA A 7 -5.64 23.03 -9.98
N GLU A 8 -6.83 22.52 -10.30
CA GLU A 8 -8.07 22.88 -9.61
C GLU A 8 -8.03 22.50 -8.12
N LEU A 9 -7.65 21.26 -7.80
CA LEU A 9 -7.52 20.78 -6.42
C LEU A 9 -6.60 21.66 -5.57
N TYR A 10 -5.45 22.06 -6.12
CA TYR A 10 -4.47 22.89 -5.42
C TYR A 10 -4.74 24.40 -5.56
N GLY A 11 -5.80 24.82 -6.24
CA GLY A 11 -6.14 26.23 -6.41
C GLY A 11 -5.10 27.03 -7.20
N VAL A 12 -4.42 26.40 -8.16
CA VAL A 12 -3.41 27.05 -9.02
C VAL A 12 -3.79 26.93 -10.50
N PRO A 13 -3.36 27.85 -11.38
CA PRO A 13 -3.56 27.66 -12.81
C PRO A 13 -2.78 26.45 -13.34
N THR A 14 -3.37 25.64 -14.23
CA THR A 14 -2.71 24.47 -14.86
C THR A 14 -1.36 24.82 -15.50
N LYS A 15 -1.26 26.02 -16.08
CA LYS A 15 0.00 26.54 -16.63
C LYS A 15 1.09 26.67 -15.55
N ARG A 16 0.74 27.17 -14.36
CA ARG A 16 1.69 27.32 -13.24
C ARG A 16 2.10 25.98 -12.65
N LEU A 17 1.17 25.05 -12.51
CA LEU A 17 1.49 23.68 -12.10
C LEU A 17 2.51 23.05 -13.06
N ASN A 18 2.24 23.09 -14.36
CA ASN A 18 3.14 22.56 -15.37
C ASN A 18 4.50 23.29 -15.43
N GLU A 19 4.53 24.60 -15.15
CA GLU A 19 5.78 25.37 -15.03
C GLU A 19 6.62 24.88 -13.85
N GLN A 20 5.99 24.66 -12.69
CA GLN A 20 6.67 24.19 -11.48
C GLN A 20 7.25 22.79 -11.65
N VAL A 21 6.49 21.89 -12.28
CA VAL A 21 6.96 20.55 -12.66
C VAL A 21 8.19 20.65 -13.57
N LYS A 22 8.15 21.51 -14.59
CA LYS A 22 9.27 21.68 -15.53
C LYS A 22 10.53 22.23 -14.87
N ARG A 23 10.39 23.16 -13.92
CA ARG A 23 11.53 23.69 -13.15
C ARG A 23 12.12 22.64 -12.21
N ASN A 24 11.30 21.71 -11.75
CA ASN A 24 11.66 20.71 -10.75
C ASN A 24 11.69 19.28 -11.32
N LYS A 25 11.98 19.09 -12.61
CA LYS A 25 11.92 17.77 -13.28
C LYS A 25 12.65 16.64 -12.53
N LYS A 26 13.75 16.93 -11.84
CA LYS A 26 14.49 15.94 -11.04
C LYS A 26 13.65 15.30 -9.92
N ARG A 27 12.60 15.98 -9.46
CA ARG A 27 11.65 15.49 -8.45
C ARG A 27 10.53 14.61 -9.03
N PHE A 28 10.42 14.57 -10.36
CA PHE A 28 9.34 13.90 -11.08
C PHE A 28 9.90 12.80 -12.00
N PRO A 29 10.33 11.66 -11.43
CA PRO A 29 10.69 10.49 -12.20
C PRO A 29 9.47 9.90 -12.96
N LYS A 30 9.72 8.96 -13.87
CA LYS A 30 8.70 8.40 -14.78
C LYS A 30 7.53 7.72 -14.07
N ASP A 31 7.75 7.21 -12.86
CA ASP A 31 6.75 6.58 -11.99
C ASP A 31 5.89 7.60 -11.22
N PHE A 32 6.26 8.88 -11.21
CA PHE A 32 5.47 9.95 -10.58
C PHE A 32 4.57 10.65 -11.59
N MET A 33 5.05 10.79 -12.82
CA MET A 33 4.28 11.40 -13.89
C MET A 33 4.74 10.96 -15.27
N PHE A 34 3.83 11.10 -16.21
CA PHE A 34 4.10 10.96 -17.64
C PHE A 34 3.17 11.88 -18.43
N GLN A 35 3.54 12.18 -19.66
CA GLN A 35 2.67 12.92 -20.57
C GLN A 35 1.86 11.91 -21.38
N LEU A 36 0.55 12.14 -21.54
CA LEU A 36 -0.27 11.29 -22.40
C LEU A 36 0.21 11.39 -23.85
N ASN A 37 0.12 10.29 -24.59
CA ASN A 37 0.27 10.31 -26.04
C ASN A 37 -1.03 10.77 -26.73
N LYS A 38 -1.01 10.88 -28.06
CA LYS A 38 -2.18 11.41 -28.81
C LYS A 38 -3.35 10.43 -28.75
N GLU A 39 -3.04 9.14 -28.88
CA GLU A 39 -4.01 8.06 -28.91
C GLU A 39 -4.74 7.96 -27.56
N GLU A 40 -4.00 7.95 -26.45
CA GLU A 40 -4.52 8.01 -25.07
C GLU A 40 -5.37 9.26 -24.84
N PHE A 41 -4.92 10.41 -25.34
CA PHE A 41 -5.66 11.66 -25.20
C PHE A 41 -6.97 11.67 -26.00
N ASP A 42 -6.98 11.09 -27.20
CA ASP A 42 -8.18 11.00 -28.03
C ASP A 42 -9.21 10.03 -27.45
N ILE A 43 -8.76 8.90 -26.89
CA ILE A 43 -9.61 7.99 -26.11
C ILE A 43 -10.18 8.71 -24.88
N LEU A 44 -9.35 9.45 -24.15
CA LEU A 44 -9.81 10.18 -22.98
C LEU A 44 -10.88 11.23 -23.34
N LYS A 45 -10.64 11.98 -24.41
CA LYS A 45 -11.54 13.05 -24.88
C LYS A 45 -12.89 12.52 -25.35
N SER A 46 -12.93 11.32 -25.94
CA SER A 46 -14.18 10.68 -26.34
C SER A 46 -14.99 10.23 -25.13
N HIS A 47 -14.34 9.80 -24.04
CA HIS A 47 -15.00 9.38 -22.80
C HIS A 47 -15.55 10.54 -21.96
N PHE A 48 -14.85 11.68 -21.87
CA PHE A 48 -15.19 12.77 -20.94
C PHE A 48 -15.83 14.02 -21.60
N ALA A 49 -16.31 13.88 -22.84
CA ALA A 49 -16.95 14.91 -23.66
C ALA A 49 -16.02 16.04 -24.18
N THR A 50 -16.06 16.26 -25.49
CA THR A 50 -15.13 17.12 -26.25
C THR A 50 -15.18 18.61 -25.87
N SER A 51 -16.33 19.12 -25.42
CA SER A 51 -16.54 20.55 -25.10
C SER A 51 -15.61 21.05 -23.99
N SER A 52 -15.28 20.18 -23.03
CA SER A 52 -14.38 20.49 -21.92
C SER A 52 -12.90 20.58 -22.35
N TRP A 53 -12.56 20.10 -23.55
CA TRP A 53 -11.20 20.00 -24.09
C TRP A 53 -10.92 20.97 -25.25
N VAL A 54 -11.90 21.82 -25.63
CA VAL A 54 -11.76 22.80 -26.70
C VAL A 54 -10.60 23.76 -26.38
N GLY A 55 -9.65 23.90 -27.31
CA GLY A 55 -8.51 24.82 -27.18
C GLY A 55 -7.28 24.27 -26.44
N VAL A 56 -7.29 22.99 -26.02
CA VAL A 56 -6.10 22.34 -25.43
C VAL A 56 -5.05 22.09 -26.51
N ARG A 57 -4.01 22.93 -26.52
CA ARG A 57 -2.90 22.86 -27.50
C ARG A 57 -1.77 21.89 -27.13
N LYS A 58 -1.77 21.37 -25.90
CA LYS A 58 -0.70 20.49 -25.37
C LYS A 58 -1.33 19.26 -24.74
N LEU A 59 -0.72 18.10 -25.00
CA LEU A 59 -1.11 16.85 -24.35
C LEU A 59 -0.94 17.01 -22.83
N PRO A 60 -1.95 16.60 -22.03
CA PRO A 60 -1.93 16.78 -20.58
C PRO A 60 -0.89 15.86 -19.94
N ASN A 61 -0.39 16.29 -18.77
CA ASN A 61 0.40 15.42 -17.91
C ASN A 61 -0.53 14.62 -16.99
N ALA A 62 -0.23 13.34 -16.83
CA ALA A 62 -0.86 12.45 -15.87
C ALA A 62 0.09 12.20 -14.68
N PHE A 63 -0.48 12.15 -13.47
CA PHE A 63 0.25 11.96 -12.22
C PHE A 63 -0.32 10.78 -11.45
N THR A 64 0.59 10.02 -10.84
CA THR A 64 0.30 8.94 -9.86
C THR A 64 0.13 9.52 -8.46
N GLU A 65 -0.26 8.72 -7.47
CA GLU A 65 -0.40 9.18 -6.07
C GLU A 65 0.88 9.82 -5.55
N ASN A 66 2.03 9.22 -5.87
CA ASN A 66 3.33 9.76 -5.51
C ASN A 66 3.62 11.10 -6.22
N GLY A 67 3.22 11.25 -7.48
CA GLY A 67 3.32 12.52 -8.20
C GLY A 67 2.44 13.61 -7.60
N VAL A 68 1.23 13.26 -7.16
CA VAL A 68 0.32 14.17 -6.46
C VAL A 68 0.91 14.62 -5.12
N ALA A 69 1.46 13.70 -4.34
CA ALA A 69 2.17 14.02 -3.11
C ALA A 69 3.37 14.93 -3.38
N MET A 70 4.15 14.65 -4.44
CA MET A 70 5.30 15.47 -4.81
C MET A 70 4.91 16.90 -5.21
N LEU A 71 3.79 17.08 -5.91
CA LEU A 71 3.27 18.41 -6.27
C LEU A 71 3.02 19.28 -5.05
N SER A 72 2.54 18.72 -3.94
CA SER A 72 2.31 19.47 -2.70
C SER A 72 3.60 20.12 -2.14
N SER A 73 4.76 19.52 -2.43
CA SER A 73 6.06 20.03 -1.98
C SER A 73 6.67 21.13 -2.88
N VAL A 74 6.14 21.30 -4.10
CA VAL A 74 6.68 22.22 -5.11
C VAL A 74 5.75 23.41 -5.37
N LEU A 75 4.45 23.24 -5.15
CA LEU A 75 3.46 24.30 -5.25
C LEU A 75 3.43 25.15 -3.97
N ASN A 76 3.13 26.44 -4.13
CA ASN A 76 3.08 27.42 -3.04
C ASN A 76 1.65 27.88 -2.70
N SER A 77 0.61 27.14 -3.10
CA SER A 77 -0.75 27.46 -2.67
C SER A 77 -1.00 27.00 -1.25
N ASP A 78 -1.92 27.65 -0.54
CA ASP A 78 -2.28 27.29 0.85
C ASP A 78 -2.68 25.81 0.96
N THR A 79 -3.46 25.31 0.00
CA THR A 79 -3.84 23.89 -0.07
C THR A 79 -2.62 22.98 -0.21
N ALA A 80 -1.68 23.29 -1.10
CA ALA A 80 -0.48 22.48 -1.30
C ALA A 80 0.41 22.46 -0.04
N ILE A 81 0.58 23.62 0.61
CA ILE A 81 1.33 23.76 1.85
C ILE A 81 0.71 22.88 2.95
N GLN A 82 -0.61 22.95 3.14
CA GLN A 82 -1.31 22.13 4.14
C GLN A 82 -1.17 20.64 3.84
N VAL A 83 -1.37 20.21 2.58
CA VAL A 83 -1.22 18.81 2.19
C VAL A 83 0.20 18.30 2.48
N ASN A 84 1.24 19.07 2.13
CA ASN A 84 2.62 18.69 2.40
C ASN A 84 2.90 18.55 3.91
N ILE A 85 2.39 19.47 4.73
CA ILE A 85 2.50 19.39 6.20
C ILE A 85 1.83 18.12 6.72
N GLN A 86 0.63 17.78 6.22
CA GLN A 86 -0.08 16.58 6.65
C GLN A 86 0.64 15.30 6.23
N ILE A 87 1.19 15.25 5.01
CA ILE A 87 2.01 14.12 4.55
C ILE A 87 3.19 13.89 5.49
N MET A 88 3.90 14.96 5.89
CA MET A 88 5.04 14.85 6.82
C MET A 88 4.61 14.37 8.21
N ARG A 89 3.47 14.85 8.73
CA ARG A 89 2.92 14.41 10.02
C ARG A 89 2.52 12.94 10.00
N VAL A 90 1.83 12.52 8.94
CA VAL A 90 1.42 11.13 8.74
C VAL A 90 2.64 10.22 8.64
N PHE A 91 3.66 10.61 7.88
CA PHE A 91 4.92 9.88 7.78
C PHE A 91 5.60 9.71 9.15
N ASN A 92 5.72 10.78 9.93
CA ASN A 92 6.26 10.70 11.29
C ASN A 92 5.46 9.76 12.18
N LYS A 93 4.12 9.82 12.11
CA LYS A 93 3.27 8.95 12.93
C LYS A 93 3.39 7.48 12.53
N MET A 94 3.45 7.20 11.22
CA MET A 94 3.70 5.86 10.71
C MET A 94 5.06 5.33 11.18
N ARG A 95 6.09 6.17 11.18
CA ARG A 95 7.42 5.82 11.69
C ARG A 95 7.39 5.48 13.18
N GLU A 96 6.72 6.28 14.00
CA GLU A 96 6.55 6.00 15.43
C GLU A 96 5.85 4.64 15.66
N MET A 97 4.75 4.39 14.94
CA MET A 97 4.00 3.14 15.06
C MET A 97 4.88 1.94 14.66
N ALA A 98 5.62 2.05 13.55
CA ALA A 98 6.52 0.99 13.09
C ALA A 98 7.61 0.63 14.11
N ILE A 99 8.17 1.64 14.80
CA ILE A 99 9.13 1.42 15.90
C ILE A 99 8.44 0.68 17.07
N GLY A 100 7.22 1.08 17.43
CA GLY A 100 6.44 0.42 18.47
C GLY A 100 6.14 -1.06 18.15
N TYR A 101 5.84 -1.39 16.89
CA TYR A 101 5.67 -2.78 16.44
C TYR A 101 6.95 -3.59 16.54
N ALA A 102 8.12 -3.01 16.24
CA ALA A 102 9.40 -3.71 16.36
C ALA A 102 9.72 -4.07 17.82
N GLU A 103 9.42 -3.16 18.75
CA GLU A 103 9.58 -3.41 20.18
C GLU A 103 8.57 -4.46 20.68
N LEU A 104 7.31 -4.35 20.28
CA LEU A 104 6.26 -5.31 20.63
C LEU A 104 6.59 -6.71 20.10
N LYS A 105 7.03 -6.82 18.84
CA LYS A 105 7.45 -8.08 18.24
C LYS A 105 8.59 -8.71 19.03
N ARG A 106 9.62 -7.93 19.39
CA ARG A 106 10.71 -8.40 20.26
C ARG A 106 10.21 -8.96 21.59
N ARG A 107 9.24 -8.30 22.23
CA ARG A 107 8.67 -8.77 23.50
C ARG A 107 7.86 -10.06 23.31
N ILE A 108 7.13 -10.21 22.19
CA ILE A 108 6.41 -11.46 21.85
C ILE A 108 7.42 -12.59 21.61
N ASP A 109 8.44 -12.37 20.79
CA ASP A 109 9.49 -13.37 20.51
C ASP A 109 10.16 -13.83 21.82
N GLN A 110 10.45 -12.90 22.74
CA GLN A 110 10.99 -13.21 24.08
C GLN A 110 10.02 -13.99 24.97
N LEU A 111 8.72 -13.71 24.88
CA LEU A 111 7.69 -14.47 25.60
C LEU A 111 7.57 -15.88 25.04
N GLU A 112 7.52 -16.04 23.71
CA GLU A 112 7.50 -17.35 23.05
C GLU A 112 8.71 -18.19 23.47
N GLU A 113 9.93 -17.63 23.45
CA GLU A 113 11.15 -18.31 23.89
C GLU A 113 11.09 -18.73 25.37
N ARG A 114 10.51 -17.87 26.24
CA ARG A 114 10.39 -18.14 27.67
C ARG A 114 9.37 -19.24 27.99
N TYR A 115 8.30 -19.36 27.20
CA TYR A 115 7.17 -20.24 27.49
C TYR A 115 7.12 -21.52 26.65
N ASP A 116 7.98 -21.67 25.64
CA ASP A 116 8.02 -22.80 24.71
C ASP A 116 8.15 -24.17 25.41
N LYS A 117 8.85 -24.24 26.55
CA LYS A 117 8.99 -25.48 27.34
C LYS A 117 7.73 -25.83 28.13
N HIS A 118 7.02 -24.85 28.68
CA HIS A 118 5.81 -25.08 29.47
C HIS A 118 4.59 -25.37 28.59
N PHE A 119 4.46 -24.70 27.44
CA PHE A 119 3.36 -24.95 26.51
C PHE A 119 3.43 -26.33 25.86
N LYS A 120 4.63 -26.84 25.56
CA LYS A 120 4.80 -28.20 25.02
C LYS A 120 4.31 -29.27 25.99
N ILE A 121 4.58 -29.10 27.28
CA ILE A 121 4.12 -30.00 28.35
C ILE A 121 2.60 -29.97 28.49
N ILE A 122 1.99 -28.78 28.49
CA ILE A 122 0.53 -28.62 28.59
C ILE A 122 -0.15 -29.21 27.35
N PHE A 123 0.39 -28.95 26.15
CA PHE A 123 -0.13 -29.48 24.90
C PHE A 123 -0.04 -31.02 24.85
N ASP A 124 1.08 -31.60 25.27
CA ASP A 124 1.25 -33.06 25.36
C ASP A 124 0.30 -33.70 26.38
N ALA A 125 0.04 -33.04 27.51
CA ALA A 125 -0.91 -33.49 28.51
C ALA A 125 -2.36 -33.47 27.98
N ILE A 126 -2.77 -32.38 27.33
CA ILE A 126 -4.09 -32.27 26.68
C ILE A 126 -4.24 -33.31 25.56
N LYS A 127 -3.20 -33.52 24.76
CA LYS A 127 -3.20 -34.53 23.68
C LYS A 127 -3.37 -35.94 24.22
N LYS A 128 -2.77 -36.28 25.38
CA LYS A 128 -2.99 -37.57 26.07
C LYS A 128 -4.41 -37.73 26.61
N LEU A 129 -5.08 -36.64 26.99
CA LEU A 129 -6.46 -36.66 27.52
C LEU A 129 -7.52 -36.76 26.42
N ILE A 130 -7.30 -36.13 25.25
CA ILE A 130 -8.23 -36.10 24.11
C ILE A 130 -8.04 -37.33 23.20
N SER A 131 -6.86 -37.95 23.21
CA SER A 131 -6.63 -39.17 22.42
C SER A 131 -7.35 -40.37 23.04
N PRO A 132 -8.33 -41.00 22.35
CA PRO A 132 -8.93 -42.22 22.86
C PRO A 132 -7.85 -43.30 22.98
N PRO A 133 -7.90 -44.17 24.02
CA PRO A 133 -6.94 -45.25 24.14
C PRO A 133 -6.99 -46.10 22.88
N LYS A 134 -5.84 -46.26 22.21
CA LYS A 134 -5.68 -47.24 21.12
C LYS A 134 -5.96 -48.62 21.71
N LYS A 135 -7.22 -49.06 21.68
CA LYS A 135 -7.57 -50.44 21.98
C LYS A 135 -6.77 -51.30 20.99
N PRO A 136 -5.96 -52.26 21.44
CA PRO A 136 -5.39 -53.23 20.52
C PRO A 136 -6.58 -53.88 19.82
N ILE A 137 -6.62 -53.79 18.49
CA ILE A 137 -7.64 -54.46 17.70
C ILE A 137 -7.46 -55.95 18.00
N LYS A 138 -8.34 -56.54 18.81
CA LYS A 138 -8.42 -58.00 18.93
C LYS A 138 -8.80 -58.48 17.54
N LYS A 139 -7.87 -59.14 16.84
CA LYS A 139 -8.21 -59.90 15.63
C LYS A 139 -9.15 -61.02 16.09
N ILE A 140 -10.46 -60.82 15.91
CA ILE A 140 -11.46 -61.85 16.14
C ILE A 140 -11.70 -62.50 14.79
N GLY A 141 -11.16 -63.70 14.62
CA GLY A 141 -11.28 -64.51 13.41
C GLY A 141 -10.27 -65.66 13.44
N PHE A 142 -10.63 -66.81 12.86
CA PHE A 142 -9.72 -67.94 12.73
C PHE A 142 -8.57 -67.57 11.79
N LEU A 143 -7.35 -67.53 12.32
CA LEU A 143 -6.14 -67.60 11.50
C LEU A 143 -6.07 -69.02 10.94
N SER A 144 -6.53 -69.19 9.70
CA SER A 144 -6.24 -70.41 8.95
C SER A 144 -4.74 -70.40 8.64
N GLU A 145 -3.96 -71.18 9.38
CA GLU A 145 -2.67 -71.65 8.89
C GLU A 145 -2.93 -72.55 7.69
N ARG A 146 -2.68 -72.04 6.48
CA ARG A 146 -2.50 -72.89 5.31
C ARG A 146 -1.01 -73.18 5.16
N LYS A 147 -0.70 -74.47 5.12
CA LYS A 147 0.56 -75.04 4.62
C LYS A 147 0.87 -74.55 3.20
#